data_AF-A0A1E3HNX7-F1
#
_entry.id   AF-A0A1E3HNX7-F1
#
_cell.length_a   1.000
_cell.length_b   1.000
_cell.length_c   1.000
_cell.angle_alpha   90.00
_cell.angle_beta   90.00
_cell.angle_gamma   90.00
#
_symmetry.space_group_name_H-M   'P 1'
#
loop_
_entity.id
_entity.type
_entity.pdbx_description
1 polymer ?
#
loop_
_entity_poly.entity_id
_entity_poly.type
_entity_poly.pdbx_seq_one_letter_code
_entity_poly.pdbx_strand_id
1 'polypeptide(L)'
;MPAHIPIVKKRTKHFKRHQSDRYHGVKESWRKPKGIDNRVRRRFSGQIPMPKIGYGSNAKTRHLLPSGHKELLVHNLSELELLLMHSGKYAASIAHGVSSKKRVEIIARAKVLGVKVTNAAAKLRTEEA
;
A
#
# COMPACT_ATOMS: atom_id res chain seq x y z
N MET A 1 -21.94 -8.11 -13.08
CA MET A 1 -20.72 -7.52 -12.47
C MET A 1 -19.69 -7.35 -13.57
N PRO A 2 -19.11 -6.16 -13.82
CA PRO A 2 -18.09 -6.01 -14.84
C PRO A 2 -16.93 -6.98 -14.56
N ALA A 3 -16.46 -7.68 -15.59
CA ALA A 3 -15.41 -8.69 -15.46
C ALA A 3 -14.19 -8.12 -14.73
N HIS A 4 -13.91 -8.64 -13.53
CA HIS A 4 -12.82 -8.15 -12.70
C HIS A 4 -11.49 -8.64 -13.28
N ILE A 5 -10.67 -7.73 -13.78
CA ILE A 5 -9.31 -8.06 -14.21
C ILE A 5 -8.54 -8.52 -12.97
N PRO A 6 -7.99 -9.75 -12.96
CA PRO A 6 -7.30 -10.27 -11.79
C PRO A 6 -6.08 -9.40 -11.44
N ILE A 7 -5.89 -9.17 -10.14
CA ILE A 7 -4.76 -8.39 -9.63
C ILE A 7 -3.50 -9.27 -9.67
N VAL A 8 -2.73 -9.13 -10.75
CA VAL A 8 -1.45 -9.83 -10.90
C VAL A 8 -0.30 -8.92 -10.45
N LYS A 9 0.44 -9.36 -9.43
CA LYS A 9 1.72 -8.74 -9.03
C LYS A 9 2.88 -9.54 -9.65
N LYS A 10 3.56 -8.94 -10.63
CA LYS A 10 4.69 -9.58 -11.36
C LYS A 10 5.85 -9.99 -10.46
N ARG A 11 6.00 -9.33 -9.31
CA ARG A 11 7.00 -9.67 -8.29
C ARG A 11 6.43 -9.34 -6.92
N THR A 12 6.54 -10.29 -6.00
CA THR A 12 6.12 -10.15 -4.61
C THR A 12 7.27 -9.73 -3.69
N LYS A 13 8.48 -10.26 -3.93
CA LYS A 13 9.68 -9.91 -3.17
C LYS A 13 10.12 -8.46 -3.40
N HIS A 14 10.44 -7.75 -2.33
CA HIS A 14 11.04 -6.42 -2.40
C HIS A 14 12.38 -6.42 -3.15
N PHE A 15 12.73 -5.25 -3.69
CA PHE A 15 14.05 -5.01 -4.28
C PHE A 15 14.99 -4.51 -3.18
N LYS A 16 15.76 -5.44 -2.60
CA LYS A 16 16.76 -5.11 -1.58
C LYS A 16 18.00 -4.47 -2.22
N ARG A 17 18.66 -3.56 -1.51
CA ARG A 17 19.95 -3.00 -1.92
C ARG A 17 21.04 -4.07 -1.93
N HIS A 18 21.96 -4.00 -2.90
CA HIS A 18 23.14 -4.87 -2.94
C HIS A 18 23.95 -4.80 -1.64
N GLN A 19 24.31 -5.96 -1.08
CA GLN A 19 25.07 -6.13 0.17
C GLN A 19 24.38 -5.63 1.45
N SER A 20 23.07 -5.34 1.40
CA SER A 20 22.31 -5.01 2.62
C SER A 20 22.13 -6.19 3.57
N ASP A 21 22.23 -7.41 3.05
CA ASP A 21 22.25 -8.67 3.79
C ASP A 21 23.58 -8.91 4.53
N ARG A 22 24.68 -8.34 4.03
CA ARG A 22 26.03 -8.59 4.57
C ARG A 22 26.45 -7.55 5.63
N TYR A 23 26.00 -6.31 5.48
CA TYR A 23 26.46 -5.20 6.33
C TYR A 23 25.29 -4.45 6.96
N HIS A 24 25.27 -4.36 8.29
CA HIS A 24 24.27 -3.60 9.03
C HIS A 24 24.20 -2.11 8.65
N GLY A 25 25.34 -1.50 8.27
CA GLY A 25 25.39 -0.11 7.81
C GLY A 25 24.68 0.12 6.46
N VAL A 26 24.46 -0.94 5.67
CA VAL A 26 23.81 -0.85 4.36
C VAL A 26 22.33 -1.21 4.51
N LYS A 27 21.48 -0.19 4.59
CA LYS A 27 20.01 -0.38 4.68
C LYS A 27 19.45 -1.07 3.42
N GLU A 28 18.36 -1.82 3.60
CA GLU A 28 17.72 -2.60 2.52
C GLU A 28 17.06 -1.77 1.42
N SER A 29 16.77 -0.48 1.67
CA SER A 29 16.14 0.42 0.70
C SER A 29 16.94 0.49 -0.60
N TRP A 30 16.28 0.20 -1.73
CA TRP A 30 16.92 0.09 -3.03
C TRP A 30 17.76 1.32 -3.39
N ARG A 31 19.00 1.08 -3.83
CA ARG A 31 19.88 2.07 -4.44
C ARG A 31 20.54 1.45 -5.67
N LYS A 32 20.56 2.19 -6.78
CA LYS A 32 21.18 1.73 -8.03
C LYS A 32 22.70 1.64 -7.84
N PRO A 33 23.32 0.46 -8.00
CA PRO A 33 24.78 0.32 -7.86
C PRO A 33 25.50 1.02 -9.02
N LYS A 34 26.57 1.76 -8.69
CA LYS A 34 27.34 2.57 -9.66
C LYS A 34 28.77 2.06 -9.93
N GLY A 35 29.31 1.15 -9.10
CA GLY A 35 30.70 0.71 -9.18
C GLY A 35 31.07 -0.02 -10.48
N ILE A 36 32.33 0.13 -10.92
CA ILE A 36 32.83 -0.38 -12.20
C ILE A 36 32.69 -1.90 -12.33
N ASP A 37 33.03 -2.66 -11.29
CA ASP A 37 32.99 -4.13 -11.29
C ASP A 37 31.76 -4.71 -10.58
N ASN A 38 30.77 -3.88 -10.28
CA ASN A 38 29.60 -4.34 -9.53
C ASN A 38 28.79 -5.38 -10.31
N ARG A 39 28.65 -6.58 -9.74
CA ARG A 39 28.01 -7.73 -10.39
C ARG A 39 26.51 -7.51 -10.65
N VAL A 40 25.80 -6.79 -9.77
CA VAL A 40 24.39 -6.44 -9.96
C VAL A 40 24.22 -5.44 -11.12
N ARG A 41 25.11 -4.44 -11.22
CA ARG A 41 25.11 -3.46 -12.33
C ARG A 41 25.28 -4.18 -13.68
N ARG A 42 26.22 -5.12 -13.75
CA ARG A 42 26.52 -5.95 -14.93
C ARG A 42 25.52 -7.10 -15.17
N ARG A 43 24.56 -7.33 -14.26
CA ARG A 43 23.50 -8.35 -14.35
C ARG A 43 24.01 -9.79 -14.48
N PHE A 44 25.05 -10.15 -13.74
CA PHE A 44 25.50 -11.54 -13.67
C PHE A 44 24.40 -12.47 -13.12
N SER A 45 24.43 -13.74 -13.55
CA SER A 45 23.55 -14.78 -13.01
C SER A 45 23.72 -14.95 -11.50
N GLY A 46 22.65 -15.36 -10.82
CA GLY A 46 22.60 -15.55 -9.37
C GLY A 46 22.57 -14.26 -8.53
N GLN A 47 22.66 -13.09 -9.15
CA GLN A 47 22.59 -11.81 -8.43
C GLN A 47 21.16 -11.29 -8.29
N ILE A 48 20.97 -10.41 -7.31
CA ILE A 48 19.67 -9.76 -7.09
C ILE A 48 19.24 -8.95 -8.34
N PRO A 49 17.97 -9.04 -8.75
CA PRO A 49 17.48 -8.29 -9.89
C PRO A 49 17.36 -6.80 -9.57
N MET A 50 17.63 -5.95 -10.55
CA MET A 50 17.36 -4.51 -10.45
C MET A 50 15.88 -4.19 -10.74
N PRO A 51 15.29 -3.18 -10.10
CA PRO A 51 14.03 -2.59 -10.53
C PRO A 51 14.11 -2.11 -11.97
N LYS A 52 13.07 -2.40 -12.75
CA LYS A 52 12.91 -2.01 -14.15
C LYS A 52 11.42 -1.75 -14.42
N ILE A 53 11.13 -0.99 -15.48
CA ILE A 53 9.75 -0.69 -15.90
C ILE A 53 8.92 -1.95 -16.19
N GLY A 54 9.57 -3.04 -16.63
CA GLY A 54 8.90 -4.32 -16.90
C GLY A 54 8.19 -4.95 -15.70
N TYR A 55 8.59 -4.62 -14.46
CA TYR A 55 7.92 -5.06 -13.25
C TYR A 55 6.63 -4.28 -12.93
N GLY A 56 6.33 -3.21 -13.67
CA GLY A 56 5.12 -2.41 -13.50
C GLY A 56 3.86 -3.28 -13.61
N SER A 57 2.93 -3.07 -12.66
CA SER A 57 1.61 -3.70 -12.68
C SER A 57 0.73 -3.12 -13.79
N ASN A 58 -0.30 -3.85 -14.21
CA ASN A 58 -1.29 -3.36 -15.18
C ASN A 58 -1.87 -2.02 -14.71
N ALA A 59 -1.97 -1.04 -15.61
CA ALA A 59 -2.49 0.29 -15.30
C ALA A 59 -3.87 0.26 -14.65
N LYS A 60 -4.75 -0.67 -15.07
CA LYS A 60 -6.11 -0.81 -14.53
C LYS A 60 -6.13 -1.34 -13.08
N THR A 61 -5.17 -2.19 -12.70
CA THR A 61 -5.10 -2.80 -11.36
C THR A 61 -4.05 -2.16 -10.44
N ARG A 62 -3.42 -1.07 -10.92
CA ARG A 62 -2.40 -0.35 -10.16
C ARG A 62 -3.04 0.31 -8.93
N HIS A 63 -2.38 0.17 -7.78
CA HIS A 63 -2.85 0.68 -6.47
C HIS A 63 -4.16 0.06 -5.94
N LEU A 64 -4.62 -1.05 -6.51
CA LEU A 64 -5.72 -1.81 -5.92
C LEU A 64 -5.23 -2.67 -4.75
N LEU A 65 -6.01 -2.63 -3.67
CA LEU A 65 -5.96 -3.58 -2.56
C LEU A 65 -6.49 -4.95 -3.01
N PRO A 66 -6.19 -6.03 -2.27
CA PRO A 66 -6.78 -7.35 -2.50
C PRO A 66 -8.32 -7.34 -2.43
N SER A 67 -8.90 -6.38 -1.70
CA SER A 67 -10.36 -6.15 -1.64
C SER A 67 -10.95 -5.55 -2.92
N GLY A 68 -10.15 -5.22 -3.93
CA GLY A 68 -10.59 -4.60 -5.18
C GLY A 68 -10.78 -3.08 -5.11
N HIS A 69 -10.53 -2.45 -3.96
CA HIS A 69 -10.66 -1.00 -3.76
C HIS A 69 -9.29 -0.31 -3.86
N LYS A 70 -9.26 0.99 -4.17
CA LYS A 70 -8.09 1.86 -3.97
C LYS A 70 -8.10 2.40 -2.54
N GLU A 71 -6.93 2.50 -1.92
CA GLU A 71 -6.82 3.08 -0.58
C GLU A 71 -6.82 4.62 -0.64
N LEU A 72 -7.67 5.27 0.15
CA LEU A 72 -7.63 6.70 0.41
C LEU A 72 -7.30 6.94 1.89
N LEU A 73 -6.26 7.72 2.16
CA LEU A 73 -5.91 8.13 3.51
C LEU A 73 -6.86 9.25 3.97
N VAL A 74 -7.47 9.09 5.14
CA VAL A 74 -8.48 10.01 5.70
C VAL A 74 -8.00 10.54 7.06
N HIS A 75 -8.02 11.85 7.22
CA HIS A 75 -7.62 12.56 8.45
C HIS A 75 -8.82 13.08 9.26
N ASN A 76 -9.94 13.37 8.60
CA ASN A 76 -11.13 14.00 9.21
C ASN A 76 -12.44 13.49 8.57
N LEU A 77 -13.57 13.94 9.10
CA LEU A 77 -14.91 13.57 8.62
C LEU A 77 -15.20 14.13 7.21
N SER A 78 -14.76 15.34 6.89
CA SER A 78 -15.00 15.96 5.58
C SER A 78 -14.33 15.19 4.44
N GLU A 79 -13.12 14.67 4.67
CA GLU A 79 -12.41 13.80 3.71
C GLU A 79 -13.11 12.45 3.51
N LEU A 80 -13.82 11.95 4.52
CA LEU A 80 -14.64 10.75 4.39
C LEU A 80 -15.86 11.00 3.49
N GLU A 81 -16.44 12.19 3.54
CA GLU A 81 -17.62 12.54 2.71
C GLU A 81 -17.30 12.59 1.22
N LEU A 82 -16.05 12.87 0.85
CA LEU A 82 -15.58 12.75 -0.55
C LEU A 82 -15.78 11.33 -1.11
N LEU A 83 -15.84 10.31 -0.24
CA LEU A 83 -16.05 8.92 -0.62
C LEU A 83 -17.52 8.55 -0.84
N LEU A 84 -18.48 9.42 -0.53
CA LEU A 84 -19.91 9.16 -0.70
C LEU A 84 -20.24 8.76 -2.16
N MET A 85 -19.69 9.49 -3.14
CA MET A 85 -19.90 9.22 -4.56
C MET A 85 -18.99 8.10 -5.11
N HIS A 86 -18.03 7.62 -4.33
CA HIS A 86 -16.96 6.73 -4.79
C HIS A 86 -16.76 5.48 -3.93
N SER A 87 -17.76 5.13 -3.12
CA SER A 87 -17.75 4.02 -2.15
C SER A 87 -17.37 2.66 -2.76
N GLY A 88 -17.77 2.39 -4.00
CA GLY A 88 -17.42 1.14 -4.70
C GLY A 88 -16.00 1.09 -5.30
N LYS A 89 -15.29 2.23 -5.39
CA LYS A 89 -13.95 2.31 -5.97
C LYS A 89 -12.85 2.47 -4.92
N TYR A 90 -13.16 3.12 -3.80
CA TYR A 90 -12.17 3.46 -2.77
C TYR A 90 -12.59 2.90 -1.41
N ALA A 91 -11.58 2.55 -0.62
CA ALA A 91 -11.70 2.23 0.79
C ALA A 91 -10.96 3.29 1.60
N ALA A 92 -11.54 3.68 2.73
CA ALA A 92 -10.94 4.64 3.64
C ALA A 92 -9.88 3.96 4.53
N SER A 93 -8.75 4.61 4.72
CA SER A 93 -7.70 4.25 5.67
C SER A 93 -7.50 5.41 6.61
N ILE A 94 -7.82 5.24 7.90
CA ILE A 94 -7.78 6.35 8.85
C ILE A 94 -6.34 6.60 9.26
N ALA A 95 -5.86 7.84 9.11
CA ALA A 95 -4.48 8.20 9.38
C ALA A 95 -4.03 7.84 10.81
N HIS A 96 -2.75 7.49 10.96
CA HIS A 96 -2.17 7.10 12.25
C HIS A 96 -2.25 8.22 13.30
N GLY A 97 -2.24 9.49 12.90
CA GLY A 97 -2.32 10.63 13.83
C GLY A 97 -3.69 10.86 14.48
N VAL A 98 -4.75 10.21 13.99
CA VAL A 98 -6.11 10.44 14.51
C VAL A 98 -6.29 9.78 15.89
N SER A 99 -6.89 10.52 16.82
CA SER A 99 -7.21 10.06 18.19
C SER A 99 -8.36 9.05 18.19
N SER A 100 -8.43 8.17 19.21
CA SER A 100 -9.47 7.14 19.33
C SER A 100 -10.88 7.70 19.23
N LYS A 101 -11.18 8.80 19.96
CA LYS A 101 -12.48 9.48 19.91
C LYS A 101 -12.93 9.85 18.49
N LYS A 102 -12.05 10.51 17.72
CA LYS A 102 -12.34 10.87 16.33
C LYS A 102 -12.44 9.65 15.41
N ARG A 103 -11.72 8.56 15.71
CA ARG A 103 -11.84 7.30 14.94
C ARG A 103 -13.24 6.69 15.10
N VAL A 104 -13.82 6.68 16.30
CA VAL A 104 -15.19 6.20 16.51
C VAL A 104 -16.18 6.99 15.66
N GLU A 105 -16.08 8.32 15.67
CA GLU A 105 -16.92 9.20 14.86
C GLU A 105 -16.78 8.91 13.35
N ILE A 106 -15.56 8.78 12.86
CA ILE A 106 -15.27 8.44 11.45
C ILE A 106 -15.82 7.07 11.09
N ILE A 107 -15.68 6.06 11.96
CA ILE A 107 -16.18 4.71 11.72
C ILE A 107 -17.71 4.69 11.71
N ALA A 108 -18.35 5.37 12.67
CA ALA A 108 -19.80 5.49 12.70
C ALA A 108 -20.33 6.15 11.42
N ARG A 109 -19.71 7.25 10.99
CA ARG A 109 -20.07 7.92 9.73
C ARG A 109 -19.79 7.02 8.51
N ALA A 110 -18.70 6.27 8.49
CA ALA A 110 -18.35 5.37 7.39
C ALA A 110 -19.36 4.22 7.25
N LYS A 111 -19.86 3.68 8.38
CA LYS A 111 -20.93 2.67 8.40
C LYS A 111 -22.21 3.21 7.75
N VAL A 112 -22.60 4.45 8.06
CA VAL A 112 -23.76 5.12 7.45
C VAL A 112 -23.58 5.33 5.95
N LEU A 113 -22.38 5.75 5.52
CA LEU A 113 -22.06 5.99 4.10
C LEU A 113 -21.83 4.69 3.30
N GLY A 114 -21.78 3.53 3.96
CA GLY A 114 -21.45 2.25 3.31
C GLY A 114 -20.01 2.18 2.79
N VAL A 115 -19.09 2.99 3.34
CA VAL A 115 -17.69 3.03 2.93
C VAL A 115 -16.87 2.01 3.71
N LYS A 116 -16.10 1.17 3.00
CA LYS A 116 -15.21 0.20 3.63
C LYS A 116 -14.01 0.89 4.27
N VAL A 117 -13.77 0.63 5.56
CA VAL A 117 -12.59 1.10 6.30
C VAL A 117 -11.57 -0.04 6.45
N THR A 118 -10.31 0.18 6.06
CA THR A 118 -9.27 -0.87 6.08
C THR A 118 -8.73 -1.16 7.49
N ASN A 119 -8.66 -0.15 8.35
CA ASN A 119 -8.04 -0.21 9.68
C ASN A 119 -9.03 0.12 10.81
N ALA A 120 -10.28 -0.31 10.70
CA ALA A 120 -11.36 0.03 11.64
C ALA A 120 -11.02 -0.30 13.11
N ALA A 121 -10.39 -1.46 13.38
CA ALA A 121 -10.09 -1.91 14.74
C ALA A 121 -8.89 -1.21 15.40
N ALA A 122 -8.15 -0.35 14.69
CA ALA A 122 -6.94 0.23 15.27
C ALA A 122 -7.25 1.26 16.36
N LYS A 123 -6.55 1.15 17.50
CA LYS A 123 -6.62 2.03 18.68
C LYS A 123 -7.96 2.04 19.46
N LEU A 124 -8.88 1.13 19.15
CA LEU A 124 -10.13 0.98 19.89
C LEU A 124 -10.04 -0.21 20.84
N ARG A 125 -10.55 -0.04 22.07
CA ARG A 125 -10.82 -1.16 22.97
C ARG A 125 -12.13 -1.83 22.54
N THR A 126 -12.32 -3.10 22.89
CA THR A 126 -13.50 -3.89 22.49
C THR A 126 -14.84 -3.28 22.91
N GLU A 127 -14.86 -2.43 23.95
CA GLU A 127 -16.06 -1.71 24.42
C GLU A 127 -16.40 -0.47 23.57
N GLU A 128 -15.45 0.06 22.81
CA GLU A 128 -15.57 1.31 22.05
C GLU A 128 -15.78 1.09 20.52
N ALA A 129 -15.83 -0.18 20.06
CA ALA A 129 -15.77 -0.58 18.64
C ALA A 129 -17.15 -0.83 17.97
#